data_AF-A0A1H6YX66-F1
#
_entry.id   AF-A0A1H6YX66-F1
#
_cell.length_a   1.000
_cell.length_b   1.000
_cell.length_c   1.000
_cell.angle_alpha   90.00
_cell.angle_beta   90.00
_cell.angle_gamma   90.00
#
_symmetry.space_group_name_H-M   'P 1'
#
loop_
_entity.id
_entity.type
_entity.pdbx_description
1 polymer ?
#
loop_
_entity_poly.entity_id
_entity_poly.type
_entity_poly.pdbx_seq_one_letter_code
_entity_poly.pdbx_strand_id
1 'polypeptide(L)' 'MPTENQSASDEILLARQVSRDTDRSYIVRCPHCSQVIGVEGDDLDEIRGEQYQHKGCGGWLEISDTAAYVPVLPESAP' A
#
# COMPACT_ATOMS: atom_id res chain seq x y z
N MET A 1 33.15 -0.77 -1.46
CA MET A 1 32.09 -1.51 -0.74
C MET A 1 30.80 -1.17 -1.45
N PRO A 2 30.12 -2.13 -2.09
CA PRO A 2 28.87 -1.82 -2.78
C PRO A 2 27.80 -1.49 -1.75
N THR A 3 27.13 -0.38 -1.99
CA THR A 3 26.02 0.20 -1.23
C THR A 3 24.97 -0.86 -0.95
N GLU A 4 24.54 -0.95 0.30
CA GLU A 4 23.47 -1.84 0.77
C GLU A 4 22.32 -1.86 -0.23
N ASN A 5 22.17 -3.03 -0.83
CA ASN A 5 20.97 -3.47 -1.50
C ASN A 5 19.87 -3.39 -0.44
N GLN A 6 19.14 -2.27 -0.37
CA GLN A 6 17.86 -2.17 0.33
C GLN A 6 16.89 -3.03 -0.46
N SER A 7 17.10 -4.34 -0.37
CA SER A 7 16.36 -5.36 -1.06
C SER A 7 14.91 -5.14 -0.68
N ALA A 8 14.06 -4.90 -1.68
CA ALA A 8 12.65 -5.21 -1.58
C ALA A 8 12.56 -6.54 -0.83
N SER A 9 12.14 -6.49 0.44
CA SER A 9 12.04 -7.71 1.22
C SER A 9 10.96 -8.54 0.52
N ASP A 10 11.20 -9.83 0.31
CA ASP A 10 10.18 -10.80 -0.14
C ASP A 10 9.00 -10.90 0.85
N GLU A 11 9.03 -10.12 1.94
CA GLU A 11 7.95 -9.97 2.89
C GLU A 11 6.80 -9.15 2.29
N ILE A 12 5.63 -9.79 2.23
CA ILE A 12 4.37 -9.14 1.89
C ILE A 12 3.87 -8.42 3.13
N LEU A 13 3.90 -7.09 3.10
CA LEU A 13 3.46 -6.27 4.22
C LEU A 13 1.98 -5.88 4.09
N LEU A 14 1.25 -5.91 5.20
CA LEU A 14 -0.18 -5.63 5.20
C LEU A 14 -0.48 -4.13 5.23
N ALA A 15 -1.18 -3.63 4.21
CA ALA A 15 -1.82 -2.32 4.21
C ALA A 15 -3.16 -2.40 4.95
N ARG A 16 -3.20 -1.87 6.17
CA ARG A 16 -4.41 -1.88 7.02
C ARG A 16 -5.31 -0.67 6.78
N GLN A 17 -4.85 0.29 6.00
CA GLN A 17 -5.53 1.55 5.75
C GLN A 17 -5.51 1.84 4.26
N VAL A 18 -6.67 2.20 3.76
CA VAL A 18 -6.84 2.66 2.38
C VAL A 18 -7.57 4.00 2.40
N SER A 19 -7.29 4.84 1.41
CA SER A 19 -8.01 6.09 1.18
C SER A 19 -8.51 6.13 -0.26
N ARG A 20 -9.24 7.18 -0.60
CA ARG A 20 -9.76 7.42 -1.94
C ARG A 20 -9.16 8.72 -2.44
N ASP A 21 -8.61 8.70 -3.64
CA ASP A 21 -8.16 9.90 -4.32
C ASP A 21 -9.35 10.68 -4.88
N THR A 22 -9.09 11.91 -5.29
CA THR A 22 -10.02 12.86 -5.90
C THR A 22 -10.69 12.32 -7.17
N ASP A 23 -10.04 11.41 -7.89
CA ASP A 23 -10.54 10.72 -9.08
C ASP A 23 -11.37 9.46 -8.77
N ARG A 24 -11.71 9.22 -7.50
CA ARG A 24 -12.44 8.05 -6.98
C ARG A 24 -11.67 6.73 -6.96
N SER A 25 -10.44 6.70 -7.47
CA SER A 25 -9.56 5.54 -7.31
C SER A 25 -9.18 5.34 -5.85
N TYR A 26 -8.98 4.10 -5.43
CA TYR A 26 -8.43 3.85 -4.11
C TYR A 26 -6.93 4.04 -4.13
N ILE A 27 -6.41 4.55 -3.02
CA ILE A 27 -4.98 4.75 -2.80
C ILE A 27 -4.59 4.16 -1.47
N VAL A 28 -3.41 3.55 -1.42
CA VAL A 28 -2.88 2.91 -0.21
C VAL A 28 -1.45 3.35 0.01
N ARG A 29 -1.04 3.44 1.27
CA ARG A 29 0.35 3.80 1.60
C ARG A 29 1.17 2.51 1.61
N CYS A 30 2.21 2.45 0.79
CA CYS A 30 3.14 1.35 0.78
C CYS A 30 3.84 1.26 2.15
N PRO A 31 3.70 0.15 2.89
CA PRO A 31 4.31 -0.01 4.20
C PRO A 31 5.85 -0.09 4.14
N HIS A 32 6.44 -0.38 2.97
CA HIS A 32 7.89 -0.46 2.78
C HIS A 32 8.56 0.92 2.66
N CYS A 33 8.04 1.80 1.80
CA CYS A 33 8.68 3.08 1.48
C CYS A 33 7.82 4.31 1.83
N SER A 34 6.65 4.10 2.44
CA SER A 34 5.68 5.15 2.78
C SER A 34 5.13 5.95 1.58
N GLN A 35 5.38 5.51 0.34
CA GLN A 35 4.81 6.16 -0.84
C GLN A 35 3.36 5.72 -1.06
N VAL A 36 2.55 6.63 -1.58
CA VAL A 36 1.16 6.34 -1.96
C VAL A 36 1.16 5.64 -3.31
N ILE A 37 0.39 4.56 -3.41
CA ILE A 37 0.15 3.84 -4.65
C ILE A 37 -1.35 3.83 -4.94
N GLY A 38 -1.72 3.93 -6.21
CA GLY A 38 -3.09 3.72 -6.66
C GLY A 38 -3.39 2.23 -6.76
N VAL A 39 -4.58 1.84 -6.32
CA VAL A 39 -5.14 0.50 -6.51
C VAL A 39 -6.44 0.62 -7.29
N GLU A 40 -6.61 -0.26 -8.27
CA GLU A 40 -7.80 -0.30 -9.10
C GLU A 40 -8.87 -1.16 -8.41
N GLY A 41 -10.03 -0.56 -8.15
CA GLY A 41 -11.20 -1.23 -7.58
C GLY A 41 -12.36 -0.24 -7.42
N ASP A 42 -13.60 -0.72 -7.56
CA ASP A 42 -14.80 0.11 -7.42
C ASP A 42 -15.26 0.12 -5.96
N ASP A 43 -15.13 -1.04 -5.30
CA ASP A 43 -15.48 -1.27 -3.91
C ASP A 43 -14.30 -1.64 -3.02
N LEU A 44 -14.41 -1.27 -1.73
CA LEU A 44 -13.42 -1.60 -0.72
C LEU A 44 -13.26 -3.12 -0.54
N ASP A 45 -14.35 -3.87 -0.73
CA ASP A 45 -14.36 -5.34 -0.60
C ASP A 45 -13.61 -6.03 -1.73
N GLU A 46 -13.61 -5.44 -2.95
CA GLU A 46 -12.88 -5.97 -4.10
C GLU A 46 -11.37 -5.86 -3.93
N ILE A 47 -10.90 -4.78 -3.29
CA ILE A 47 -9.47 -4.56 -3.10
C ILE A 47 -8.94 -5.23 -1.82
N ARG A 48 -9.80 -5.73 -0.94
CA ARG A 48 -9.40 -6.40 0.31
C ARG A 48 -8.89 -7.81 0.03
N GLY A 49 -7.79 -8.17 0.67
CA GLY A 49 -7.09 -9.45 0.43
C GLY A 49 -6.26 -9.45 -0.86
N GLU A 50 -6.35 -8.42 -1.70
CA GLU A 50 -5.56 -8.32 -2.94
C GLU A 50 -4.12 -7.91 -2.66
N GLN A 51 -3.21 -8.46 -3.46
CA GLN A 51 -1.78 -8.22 -3.37
C GLN A 51 -1.31 -7.29 -4.49
N TYR A 52 -0.56 -6.27 -4.13
CA TYR A 52 -0.01 -5.26 -5.04
C TYR A 52 1.50 -5.18 -4.87
N GLN A 53 2.21 -5.13 -6.00
CA GLN A 53 3.65 -4.87 -6.00
C GLN A 53 3.92 -3.39 -6.24
N HIS A 54 4.60 -2.73 -5.30
CA HIS A 54 4.99 -1.34 -5.49
C HIS A 54 6.16 -1.23 -6.47
N LYS A 55 5.93 -0.64 -7.65
CA LYS A 55 6.95 -0.48 -8.69
C LYS A 55 8.15 0.38 -8.28
N GLY A 56 7.99 1.30 -7.32
CA GLY A 56 9.06 2.20 -6.88
C GLY A 56 10.09 1.53 -5.97
N CYS A 57 9.65 0.79 -4.95
CA CYS A 57 10.55 0.10 -4.02
C CYS A 57 10.71 -1.40 -4.31
N GLY A 58 9.88 -1.98 -5.20
CA GLY A 58 9.84 -3.41 -5.50
C GLY A 58 9.14 -4.27 -4.45
N GLY A 59 8.73 -3.69 -3.31
CA GLY A 59 8.13 -4.39 -2.18
C GLY A 59 6.69 -4.82 -2.46
N TRP A 60 6.33 -6.00 -1.95
CA TRP A 60 4.99 -6.54 -2.01
C TRP A 60 4.15 -6.05 -0.83
N LEU A 61 2.91 -5.68 -1.10
CA LEU A 61 1.93 -5.39 -0.06
C LEU A 61 0.64 -6.13 -0.34
N GLU A 62 -0.11 -6.41 0.72
CA GLU A 62 -1.45 -6.97 0.63
C GLU A 62 -2.40 -6.02 1.35
N ILE A 63 -3.55 -5.72 0.75
CA ILE A 63 -4.59 -4.98 1.44
C ILE A 63 -5.20 -5.92 2.46
N SER A 64 -5.13 -5.58 3.74
CA SER A 64 -5.70 -6.44 4.77
C SER A 64 -7.20 -6.64 4.51
N ASP A 65 -7.70 -7.86 4.68
CA ASP A 65 -9.14 -8.14 4.70
C ASP A 65 -9.91 -7.22 5.68
N THR A 66 -9.23 -6.83 6.77
CA THR A 66 -9.75 -5.90 7.78
C THR A 66 -9.38 -4.43 7.53
N ALA A 67 -8.95 -4.08 6.31
CA ALA A 67 -8.49 -2.73 6.00
C ALA A 67 -9.61 -1.70 6.24
N ALA A 68 -9.28 -0.65 6.99
CA ALA A 68 -10.17 0.45 7.27
C ALA A 68 -10.01 1.55 6.22
N TYR A 69 -11.14 2.06 5.75
CA TYR A 69 -11.14 3.28 4.95
C TYR A 69 -10.84 4.49 5.85
N VAL A 70 -9.85 5.28 5.47
CA VAL A 70 -9.50 6.55 6.09
C VAL A 70 -9.57 7.67 5.05
N PRO A 71 -10.14 8.84 5.36
CA PRO A 71 -10.23 9.94 4.40
C PRO A 71 -8.86 10.53 4.05
N VAL A 72 -7.88 10.42 4.96
CA VAL A 72 -6.50 10.86 4.77
C VAL A 72 -5.59 9.73 5.23
N LEU A 73 -4.69 9.28 4.35
CA LEU A 73 -3.65 8.32 4.74
C LEU A 73 -2.73 9.03 5.75
N PRO A 74 -2.62 8.56 7.00
CA PRO A 74 -1.74 9.21 7.96
C PRO A 74 -0.31 9.15 7.41
N GLU A 75 0.36 10.30 7.45
CA GLU A 75 1.82 10.35 7.30
C GLU A 75 2.37 9.62 8.51
N SER A 76 2.73 8.35 8.31
CA SER A 76 3.40 7.43 9.24
C SER A 76 3.57 8.00 10.66
N ALA A 77 2.71 7.59 11.58
CA ALA A 77 2.91 7.92 13.00
C ALA A 77 4.30 7.41 13.43
N PRO A 78 5.07 8.22 14.18
CA PRO A 78 6.44 7.92 14.58
C PRO A 78 6.58 6.67 15.48
#